data_AF-T0ZBE4-F1
#
_entry.id   AF-T0ZBE4-F1
#
_cell.length_a   1.000
_cell.length_b   1.000
_cell.length_c   1.000
_cell.angle_alpha   90.00
_cell.angle_beta   90.00
_cell.angle_gamma   90.00
#
_symmetry.space_group_name_H-M   'P 1'
#
loop_
_entity.id
_entity.type
_entity.pdbx_description
1 polymer ?
#
loop_
_entity_poly.entity_id
_entity_poly.type
_entity_poly.pdbx_seq_one_letter_code
_entity_poly.pdbx_strand_id
1 'polypeptide(L)' 'MPFIIRGVSLLGIASSGTPRAQRLAVWQHLATDWRPNTLGAIATREIAFAQLPEMFAGYLVGQAFGRTVVRIGADA' A
#
# COMPACT_ATOMS: atom_id res chain seq x y z
N MET A 1 16.04 -25.53 -11.36
CA MET A 1 16.88 -24.30 -11.42
C MET A 1 16.14 -23.16 -12.13
N PRO A 2 15.19 -22.47 -11.49
CA PRO A 2 14.29 -21.52 -12.16
C PRO A 2 15.00 -20.31 -12.80
N PHE A 3 16.10 -19.83 -12.22
CA PHE A 3 16.83 -18.67 -12.74
C PHE A 3 17.71 -19.03 -13.95
N ILE A 4 18.50 -20.10 -13.84
CA ILE A 4 19.54 -20.46 -14.82
C ILE A 4 18.94 -21.07 -16.10
N ILE A 5 18.00 -22.02 -15.98
CA ILE A 5 17.48 -22.75 -17.16
C ILE A 5 16.15 -22.21 -17.67
N ARG A 6 15.46 -21.37 -16.89
CA ARG A 6 14.18 -20.78 -17.28
C ARG A 6 14.21 -19.25 -17.34
N GLY A 7 15.37 -18.63 -17.07
CA GLY A 7 15.55 -17.17 -17.19
C GLY A 7 14.65 -16.34 -16.26
N VAL A 8 14.09 -16.93 -15.21
CA VAL A 8 13.23 -16.20 -14.27
C VAL A 8 14.08 -15.15 -13.54
N SER A 9 13.50 -13.98 -13.28
CA SER A 9 14.15 -12.88 -12.54
C SER A 9 13.57 -12.72 -11.14
N LEU A 10 14.43 -12.38 -10.17
CA LEU A 10 14.02 -11.91 -8.85
C LEU A 10 14.19 -10.39 -8.80
N LEU A 11 13.08 -9.65 -8.71
CA LEU A 11 13.09 -8.19 -8.71
C LEU A 11 12.94 -7.66 -7.28
N GLY A 12 13.97 -6.99 -6.77
CA GLY A 12 13.91 -6.31 -5.48
C GLY A 12 13.13 -4.99 -5.60
N ILE A 13 12.08 -4.81 -4.80
CA ILE A 13 11.26 -3.60 -4.78
C ILE A 13 11.51 -2.83 -3.48
N ALA A 14 11.93 -1.57 -3.59
CA ALA A 14 12.12 -0.66 -2.46
C ALA A 14 11.43 0.69 -2.73
N SER A 15 10.59 1.15 -1.79
CA SER A 15 9.75 2.34 -1.96
C SER A 15 10.31 3.63 -1.33
N SER A 16 11.16 3.50 -0.31
CA SER A 16 11.68 4.63 0.47
C SER A 16 12.56 5.55 -0.39
N GLY A 17 13.62 5.01 -0.99
CA GLY A 17 14.59 5.77 -1.79
C GLY A 17 14.25 5.95 -3.28
N THR A 18 13.02 5.65 -3.71
CA THR A 18 12.66 5.72 -5.13
C THR A 18 12.79 7.15 -5.67
N PRO A 19 13.54 7.36 -6.78
CA PRO A 19 13.66 8.66 -7.46
C PRO A 19 12.30 9.31 -7.71
N ARG A 20 12.22 10.63 -7.53
CA ARG A 20 10.95 11.38 -7.65
C ARG A 20 10.26 11.18 -9.00
N ALA A 21 11.02 11.18 -10.10
CA ALA A 21 10.46 10.99 -11.44
C ALA A 21 9.75 9.63 -11.58
N GLN A 22 10.39 8.55 -11.10
CA GLN A 22 9.79 7.21 -11.10
C GLN A 22 8.55 7.15 -10.20
N ARG A 23 8.63 7.77 -9.00
CA ARG A 23 7.50 7.84 -8.07
C ARG A 23 6.29 8.52 -8.72
N LEU A 24 6.49 9.65 -9.42
CA LEU A 24 5.42 10.36 -10.12
C LEU A 24 4.81 9.53 -11.26
N ALA A 25 5.64 8.86 -12.06
CA ALA A 25 5.14 7.99 -13.13
C ALA A 25 4.23 6.88 -12.56
N VAL A 26 4.65 6.23 -11.48
CA VAL A 26 3.83 5.20 -10.80
C VAL A 26 2.53 5.80 -10.24
N TRP A 27 2.58 6.98 -9.63
CA TRP A 27 1.36 7.64 -9.14
C TRP A 27 0.39 8.02 -10.25
N GLN A 28 0.89 8.46 -11.41
CA GLN A 28 0.05 8.74 -12.58
C GLN A 28 -0.70 7.48 -13.02
N HIS A 29 -0.02 6.33 -13.07
CA HIS A 29 -0.67 5.07 -13.37
C HIS A 29 -1.71 4.68 -12.32
N LEU A 30 -1.37 4.77 -11.03
CA LEU A 30 -2.31 4.46 -9.93
C LEU A 30 -3.55 5.35 -9.92
N ALA A 31 -3.45 6.57 -10.44
CA ALA A 31 -4.57 7.49 -10.59
C ALA A 31 -5.44 7.20 -11.84
N THR A 32 -4.91 6.45 -12.81
CA THR A 32 -5.52 6.24 -14.12
C THR A 32 -5.65 4.76 -14.47
N ASP A 33 -4.79 4.23 -15.33
CA ASP A 33 -4.89 2.89 -15.92
C ASP A 33 -4.65 1.75 -14.93
N TRP A 34 -3.95 1.99 -13.82
CA TRP A 34 -3.77 1.00 -12.74
C TRP A 34 -4.71 1.22 -11.55
N ARG A 35 -5.65 2.18 -11.64
CA ARG A 35 -6.58 2.44 -10.54
C ARG A 35 -7.42 1.19 -10.26
N PRO A 36 -7.35 0.59 -9.05
CA PRO A 36 -8.16 -0.57 -8.75
C PRO A 36 -9.64 -0.21 -8.72
N ASN A 37 -10.47 -0.97 -9.45
CA ASN A 37 -11.93 -0.80 -9.41
C ASN A 37 -12.53 -1.19 -8.05
N THR A 38 -11.76 -1.85 -7.20
CA THR A 38 -12.17 -2.39 -5.90
C THR A 38 -11.47 -1.70 -4.72
N LEU A 39 -11.12 -0.41 -4.84
CA LEU A 39 -10.47 0.34 -3.74
C LEU A 39 -11.23 0.24 -2.41
N GLY A 40 -12.57 0.20 -2.42
CA GLY A 40 -13.37 0.00 -1.21
C GLY A 40 -13.20 -1.38 -0.55
N ALA A 41 -12.80 -2.41 -1.29
CA ALA A 41 -12.44 -3.71 -0.72
C ALA A 41 -11.01 -3.73 -0.17
N ILE A 42 -10.15 -2.81 -0.62
CA ILE A 42 -8.78 -2.65 -0.13
C ILE A 42 -8.78 -1.82 1.16
N ALA A 43 -9.47 -0.67 1.16
CA ALA A 43 -9.67 0.17 2.33
C ALA A 43 -10.80 -0.39 3.20
N THR A 44 -10.46 -1.39 4.03
CA THR A 44 -11.44 -2.19 4.80
C THR A 44 -11.99 -1.46 6.02
N ARG A 45 -11.35 -0.36 6.43
CA ARG A 45 -11.78 0.47 7.55
C ARG A 45 -11.20 1.86 7.48
N GLU A 46 -11.94 2.82 8.05
CA GLU A 46 -11.47 4.17 8.34
C GLU A 46 -11.55 4.38 9.86
N ILE A 47 -10.53 4.98 10.45
CA ILE A 47 -10.46 5.26 11.89
C ILE A 47 -10.14 6.72 12.14
N ALA A 48 -10.60 7.25 13.28
CA ALA A 48 -10.12 8.52 13.80
C ALA A 48 -8.66 8.39 14.27
N PHE A 49 -7.90 9.48 14.21
CA PHE A 49 -6.50 9.50 14.65
C PHE A 49 -6.31 8.96 16.09
N ALA A 50 -7.24 9.26 17.01
CA ALA A 50 -7.19 8.80 18.40
C ALA A 50 -7.23 7.26 18.56
N GLN A 51 -7.78 6.55 17.58
CA GLN A 51 -7.92 5.08 17.59
C GLN A 51 -6.68 4.36 17.05
N LEU A 52 -5.70 5.11 16.51
CA LEU A 52 -4.49 4.55 15.93
C LEU A 52 -3.70 3.62 16.88
N PRO A 53 -3.51 3.95 18.18
CA PRO A 53 -2.75 3.09 19.08
C PRO A 53 -3.34 1.68 19.25
N GLU A 54 -4.67 1.57 19.24
CA GLU A 54 -5.40 0.31 19.43
C GLU A 54 -5.15 -0.68 18.28
N MET A 55 -4.80 -0.17 17.09
CA MET A 55 -4.60 -0.98 15.90
C MET A 55 -3.26 -1.73 15.90
N PHE A 56 -2.21 -1.18 16.52
CA PHE A 56 -0.84 -1.67 16.33
C PHE A 56 -0.65 -3.13 16.79
N ALA A 57 -1.28 -3.53 17.90
CA ALA A 57 -1.17 -4.89 18.42
C ALA A 57 -1.57 -5.92 17.34
N GLY A 58 -2.72 -5.71 16.67
CA GLY A 58 -3.21 -6.59 15.60
C GLY A 58 -2.30 -6.61 14.38
N TYR A 59 -1.70 -5.47 14.01
CA TYR A 59 -0.75 -5.40 12.89
C TYR A 59 0.54 -6.18 13.17
N LEU A 60 1.08 -6.09 14.39
CA LEU A 60 2.32 -6.78 14.78
C LEU A 60 2.16 -8.30 14.82
N VAL A 61 0.98 -8.80 15.16
CA VAL A 61 0.68 -10.25 15.16
C VAL A 61 0.11 -10.76 13.83
N GLY A 62 0.11 -9.93 12.77
CA GLY A 62 -0.32 -10.35 11.43
C GLY A 62 -1.83 -10.52 11.24
N GLN A 63 -2.66 -9.93 12.10
CA GLN A 63 -4.13 -9.98 12.00
C GLN A 63 -4.72 -8.85 11.13
N ALA A 64 -3.89 -7.96 10.61
CA ALA A 64 -4.35 -6.89 9.72
C ALA A 64 -4.69 -7.44 8.33
N PHE A 65 -5.90 -7.16 7.86
CA PHE A 65 -6.36 -7.45 6.50
C PHE A 65 -6.78 -6.17 5.76
N GLY A 66 -6.32 -6.03 4.52
CA GLY A 66 -6.54 -4.83 3.72
C GLY A 66 -5.72 -3.62 4.22
N ARG A 67 -6.32 -2.44 4.17
CA ARG A 67 -5.73 -1.16 4.57
C ARG A 67 -6.68 -0.40 5.48
N THR A 68 -6.12 0.15 6.56
CA THR A 68 -6.78 1.09 7.45
C THR A 68 -6.45 2.50 6.99
N VAL A 69 -7.48 3.30 6.71
CA VAL A 69 -7.32 4.74 6.45
C VAL A 69 -7.47 5.49 7.77
N VAL A 70 -6.55 6.40 8.06
CA VAL A 70 -6.60 7.20 9.28
C VAL A 70 -7.03 8.61 8.89
N ARG A 71 -8.19 9.03 9.37
CA ARG A 71 -8.68 10.40 9.14
C ARG A 71 -7.87 11.37 10.00
N ILE A 72 -7.29 12.37 9.34
CA ILE A 72 -6.51 13.45 9.96
C ILE A 72 -7.15 14.80 9.58
N GLY A 73 -7.33 15.69 10.56
CA GLY A 73 -8.00 16.98 10.38
C GLY A 73 -9.52 16.94 10.59
N ALA A 74 -10.15 18.12 10.61
CA ALA A 74 -11.61 18.26 10.56
C ALA A 74 -12.06 18.22 9.10
N ASP A 75 -13.25 17.67 8.86
CA ASP A 75 -13.86 17.70 7.53
C ASP A 75 -14.12 19.16 7.13
N ALA A 76 -13.83 19.51 5.86
CA ALA A 76 -14.18 20.80 5.27
C ALA A 76 -15.61 20.79 4.72
#